data_AF-A0A1G5VWM4-F1
#
_entry.id   AF-A0A1G5VWM4-F1
#
_cell.length_a   1.000
_cell.length_b   1.000
_cell.length_c   1.000
_cell.angle_alpha   90.00
_cell.angle_beta   90.00
_cell.angle_gamma   90.00
#
_symmetry.space_group_name_H-M   'P 1'
#
loop_
_entity.id
_entity.type
_entity.pdbx_description
1 polymer ?
#
loop_
_entity_poly.entity_id
_entity_poly.type
_entity_poly.pdbx_seq_one_letter_code
_entity_poly.pdbx_strand_id
1 'polypeptide(L)'
;MTNLDKNVEDQIEAIVEKYQKEDNKLLNYLITDDEITFFSSINNGKKITAEDLQKVAEVLNGTFEGFEIINQEYRFKFKMNL
;
A
#
# COMPACT_ATOMS: atom_id res chain seq x y z
N MET A 1 14.20 -5.66 -10.28
CA MET A 1 13.11 -5.21 -9.38
C MET A 1 11.97 -4.84 -10.30
N THR A 2 10.84 -5.54 -10.19
CA THR A 2 9.61 -5.18 -10.91
C THR A 2 9.05 -3.97 -10.19
N ASN A 3 8.93 -2.84 -10.89
CA ASN A 3 8.28 -1.64 -10.35
C ASN A 3 6.83 -1.65 -10.80
N LEU A 4 5.95 -1.03 -10.01
CA LEU A 4 4.61 -0.74 -10.48
C LEU A 4 4.67 0.24 -11.65
N ASP A 5 3.71 0.13 -12.56
CA ASP A 5 3.50 1.18 -13.57
C ASP A 5 3.25 2.51 -12.86
N LYS A 6 3.88 3.58 -13.36
CA LYS A 6 3.78 4.91 -12.75
C LYS A 6 2.34 5.40 -12.56
N ASN A 7 1.45 5.05 -13.50
CA ASN A 7 0.03 5.36 -13.40
C ASN A 7 -0.64 4.64 -12.21
N VAL A 8 -0.24 3.40 -11.94
CA VAL A 8 -0.72 2.63 -10.78
C VAL A 8 -0.20 3.26 -9.49
N GLU A 9 1.07 3.66 -9.45
CA GLU A 9 1.65 4.37 -8.30
C GLU A 9 0.91 5.68 -7.99
N ASP A 10 0.69 6.52 -9.02
CA ASP A 10 0.01 7.82 -8.87
C ASP A 10 -1.44 7.64 -8.35
N GLN A 11 -2.14 6.60 -8.83
CA GLN A 11 -3.49 6.27 -8.34
C GLN A 11 -3.50 5.80 -6.89
N ILE A 12 -2.54 4.95 -6.50
CA ILE A 12 -2.41 4.49 -5.12
C ILE A 12 -2.04 5.65 -4.22
N GLU A 13 -1.10 6.52 -4.62
CA GLU A 13 -0.71 7.70 -3.86
C GLU A 13 -1.91 8.63 -3.61
N ALA A 14 -2.74 8.89 -4.62
CA ALA A 14 -3.96 9.70 -4.47
C ALA A 14 -4.97 9.10 -3.46
N ILE A 15 -5.01 7.79 -3.29
CA ILE A 15 -5.87 7.14 -2.28
C ILE A 15 -5.27 7.32 -0.88
N VAL A 16 -3.97 7.14 -0.74
CA VAL A 16 -3.30 7.05 0.57
C VAL A 16 -2.70 8.37 1.07
N GLU A 17 -2.54 9.40 0.22
CA GLU A 17 -1.93 10.70 0.58
C GLU A 17 -2.61 11.36 1.78
N LYS A 18 -3.93 11.23 1.89
CA LYS A 18 -4.74 11.80 2.99
C LYS A 18 -4.43 11.20 4.37
N TYR A 19 -3.69 10.09 4.42
CA TYR A 19 -3.23 9.41 5.63
C TYR A 19 -1.77 9.73 5.97
N GLN A 20 -1.03 10.29 5.02
CA GLN A 20 0.39 10.56 5.15
C GLN A 20 0.62 11.94 5.78
N LYS A 21 1.70 12.07 6.55
CA LYS A 21 2.28 13.39 6.89
C LYS A 21 3.28 13.74 5.79
N GLU A 22 3.50 15.03 5.54
CA GLU A 22 4.37 15.52 4.44
C GLU A 22 5.73 14.80 4.36
N ASP A 23 6.31 14.41 5.50
CA ASP A 23 7.63 13.76 5.58
C ASP A 23 7.62 12.21 5.56
N ASN A 24 6.47 11.56 5.39
CA ASN A 24 6.35 10.13 5.69
C ASN A 24 5.45 9.41 4.68
N LYS A 25 5.93 9.42 3.43
CA LYS A 25 5.22 8.84 2.28
C LYS A 25 5.23 7.31 2.31
N LEU A 26 4.11 6.72 1.89
CA LEU A 26 3.81 5.29 1.99
C LEU A 26 4.45 4.44 0.87
N LEU A 27 5.03 5.07 -0.14
CA LEU A 27 5.44 4.40 -1.39
C LEU A 27 6.74 3.59 -1.28
N ASN A 28 7.07 3.12 -0.08
CA ASN A 28 7.93 1.95 0.01
C ASN A 28 7.05 0.72 -0.20
N TYR A 29 7.35 -0.06 -1.23
CA TYR A 29 6.69 -1.33 -1.50
C TYR A 29 7.68 -2.40 -1.94
N LEU A 30 7.28 -3.66 -1.78
CA LEU A 30 8.04 -4.83 -2.22
C LEU A 30 7.10 -5.74 -3.01
N ILE A 31 7.49 -6.08 -4.24
CA ILE A 31 6.79 -7.04 -5.09
C ILE A 31 7.56 -8.37 -5.05
N THR A 32 6.86 -9.46 -4.71
CA THR A 32 7.39 -10.82 -4.72
C THR A 32 6.38 -11.73 -5.41
N ASP A 33 6.75 -12.30 -6.56
CA ASP A 33 5.87 -13.14 -7.39
C ASP A 33 4.51 -12.46 -7.68
N ASP A 34 3.43 -12.95 -7.08
CA ASP A 34 2.06 -12.47 -7.17
C ASP A 34 1.63 -11.63 -5.95
N GLU A 35 2.54 -11.28 -5.04
CA GLU A 35 2.26 -10.46 -3.85
C GLU A 35 2.95 -9.10 -3.92
N ILE A 36 2.23 -8.05 -3.51
CA ILE A 36 2.80 -6.74 -3.20
C ILE A 36 2.53 -6.36 -1.76
N THR A 37 3.60 -5.94 -1.06
CA THR A 37 3.54 -5.42 0.30
C THR A 37 3.85 -3.94 0.31
N PHE A 38 2.93 -3.10 0.80
CA PHE A 38 3.19 -1.69 1.07
C PHE A 38 3.60 -1.47 2.52
N PHE A 39 4.55 -0.57 2.73
CA PHE A 39 5.10 -0.24 4.03
C PHE A 39 4.68 1.16 4.45
N SER A 40 4.09 1.26 5.64
CA SER A 40 3.72 2.55 6.23
C SER A 40 4.14 2.61 7.68
N SER A 41 4.90 3.65 8.06
CA SER A 41 5.20 3.87 9.47
C SER A 41 3.91 4.06 10.27
N ILE A 42 3.80 3.47 11.47
CA ILE A 42 2.67 3.75 12.38
C ILE A 42 2.65 5.23 12.82
N ASN A 43 3.79 5.94 12.66
CA ASN A 43 3.91 7.36 12.93
C ASN A 43 3.27 8.22 11.82
N ASN A 44 2.81 7.59 10.71
CA ASN A 44 1.92 8.23 9.77
C ASN A 44 0.63 8.64 10.48
N GLY A 45 0.21 9.87 10.21
CA GLY A 45 -0.71 10.59 11.09
C GLY A 45 -2.05 9.91 11.31
N LYS A 46 -2.49 9.02 10.41
CA LYS A 46 -3.78 8.33 10.49
C LYS A 46 -3.68 6.89 9.97
N LYS A 47 -4.44 5.99 10.61
CA LYS A 47 -4.63 4.61 10.13
C LYS A 47 -5.41 4.62 8.82
N ILE A 48 -4.91 3.91 7.80
CA ILE A 48 -5.63 3.70 6.54
C ILE A 48 -6.87 2.85 6.81
N THR A 49 -7.99 3.23 6.21
CA THR A 49 -9.26 2.50 6.35
C THR A 49 -9.24 1.23 5.52
N ALA A 50 -10.00 0.22 5.95
CA ALA A 50 -10.18 -1.01 5.16
C ALA A 50 -10.80 -0.72 3.79
N GLU A 51 -11.69 0.26 3.68
CA GLU A 51 -12.31 0.68 2.42
C GLU A 51 -11.27 1.20 1.42
N ASP A 52 -10.36 2.08 1.85
CA ASP A 52 -9.34 2.61 0.96
C ASP A 52 -8.26 1.57 0.62
N LEU A 53 -7.98 0.61 1.51
CA LEU A 53 -7.15 -0.55 1.17
C LEU A 53 -7.82 -1.42 0.10
N GLN A 54 -9.15 -1.60 0.14
CA GLN A 54 -9.86 -2.30 -0.93
C GLN A 54 -9.73 -1.57 -2.28
N LYS A 55 -9.81 -0.23 -2.30
CA LYS A 55 -9.58 0.56 -3.53
C LYS A 55 -8.16 0.37 -4.07
N VAL A 56 -7.15 0.30 -3.19
CA VAL A 56 -5.78 -0.02 -3.60
C VAL A 56 -5.69 -1.42 -4.23
N ALA A 57 -6.41 -2.40 -3.67
CA ALA A 57 -6.48 -3.74 -4.26
C ALA A 57 -7.13 -3.73 -5.65
N GLU A 58 -8.21 -2.97 -5.85
CA GLU A 58 -8.84 -2.79 -7.17
C GLU A 58 -7.88 -2.19 -8.20
N VAL A 59 -7.12 -1.15 -7.82
CA VAL A 59 -6.10 -0.52 -8.67
C VAL A 59 -4.99 -1.50 -9.06
N LEU A 60 -4.63 -2.41 -8.15
CA LEU A 60 -3.65 -3.46 -8.39
C LEU A 60 -4.20 -4.68 -9.14
N ASN A 61 -5.48 -4.67 -9.52
CA ASN A 61 -6.18 -5.85 -10.03
C ASN A 61 -5.98 -7.08 -9.11
N GLY A 62 -6.14 -6.87 -7.79
CA GLY A 62 -5.81 -7.85 -6.77
C GLY A 62 -6.80 -7.91 -5.61
N THR A 63 -6.44 -8.66 -4.58
CA THR A 63 -7.16 -8.78 -3.32
C THR A 63 -6.31 -8.31 -2.15
N PHE A 64 -6.93 -7.62 -1.19
CA PHE A 64 -6.28 -7.29 0.07
C PHE A 64 -6.28 -8.52 1.00
N GLU A 65 -5.11 -9.05 1.30
CA GLU A 65 -4.93 -10.27 2.11
C GLU A 65 -4.90 -9.96 3.61
N GLY A 66 -4.53 -8.74 3.98
CA GLY A 66 -4.48 -8.30 5.37
C GLY A 66 -3.31 -7.36 5.65
N PHE A 67 -3.11 -7.08 6.94
CA PHE A 67 -1.99 -6.27 7.38
C PHE A 67 -1.33 -6.84 8.63
N GLU A 68 -0.03 -6.59 8.73
CA GLU A 68 0.80 -6.95 9.88
C GLU A 68 1.45 -5.68 10.44
N ILE A 69 1.82 -5.70 11.71
CA ILE A 69 2.58 -4.60 12.34
C ILE A 69 3.91 -5.18 12.81
N ILE A 70 5.00 -4.71 12.22
CA ILE A 70 6.36 -5.16 12.54
C ILE A 70 7.22 -3.91 12.76
N ASN A 71 7.94 -3.83 13.88
CA ASN A 71 8.86 -2.72 14.18
C ASN A 71 8.27 -1.31 13.98
N GLN A 72 7.03 -1.08 14.42
CA GLN A 72 6.32 0.20 14.25
C GLN A 72 6.04 0.57 12.79
N GLU A 73 5.87 -0.43 11.93
CA GLU A 73 5.51 -0.29 10.52
C GLU A 73 4.34 -1.21 10.18
N TYR A 74 3.27 -0.63 9.63
CA TYR A 74 2.21 -1.36 8.97
C TYR A 74 2.73 -1.94 7.65
N ARG A 75 2.44 -3.22 7.44
CA ARG A 75 2.72 -3.95 6.20
C ARG A 75 1.40 -4.41 5.62
N PHE A 76 0.98 -3.78 4.53
CA PHE A 76 -0.28 -4.10 3.86
C PHE A 76 0.01 -5.07 2.71
N LYS A 77 -0.53 -6.28 2.79
CA LYS A 77 -0.32 -7.33 1.80
C LYS A 77 -1.46 -7.40 0.81
N PHE A 78 -1.11 -7.48 -0.46
CA PHE A 78 -2.04 -7.57 -1.57
C PHE A 78 -1.60 -8.70 -2.49
N LYS A 79 -2.54 -9.52 -2.90
CA LYS A 79 -2.32 -10.56 -3.91
C LYS A 79 -2.82 -10.07 -5.26
N MET A 80 -1.94 -9.99 -6.25
CA MET A 80 -2.26 -9.61 -7.61
C MET A 80 -2.91 -10.80 -8.33
N ASN A 81 -4.05 -10.57 -8.99
CA ASN A 81 -4.65 -11.58 -9.87
C ASN A 81 -4.02 -11.42 -11.26
N LEU A 82 -2.87 -12.08 -11.47
CA LEU A 82 -2.19 -12.18 -12.76
C LEU A 82 -2.89 -13.15 -13.72
#